data_AF-A0A3N5P447-F1
#
_entry.id   AF-A0A3N5P447-F1
#
_cell.length_a   1.000
_cell.length_b   1.000
_cell.length_c   1.000
_cell.angle_alpha   90.00
_cell.angle_beta   90.00
_cell.angle_gamma   90.00
#
_symmetry.space_group_name_H-M   'P 1'
#
loop_
_entity.id
_entity.type
_entity.pdbx_description
1 polymer ?
#
loop_
_entity_poly.entity_id
_entity_poly.type
_entity_poly.pdbx_seq_one_letter_code
_entity_poly.pdbx_strand_id
1 'polypeptide(L)'
;PAGAVSNEIVQHHDWLPTILAMAGEPNIADKLRKGHKTGDKTFKVHIDGHNLLPFLTTKGVKSPREGFMYFSDDGDLVAVRVKNWKMVFMEQRCAGTLQIWAEPFTPLRVPKLYNLRTDPFERADVTSNTYWDWYLSKAYLIMGAQAIVGKFLETFKEFPPRQKAASFTIDQAMEKMEASMTASN
;
A
#
# COMPACT_ATOMS: atom_id res chain seq x y z
N PRO A 1 -20.94 16.44 -4.30
CA PRO A 1 -22.21 17.11 -3.89
C PRO A 1 -22.18 17.46 -2.39
N ALA A 2 -22.72 18.62 -1.99
CA ALA A 2 -22.75 19.03 -0.59
C ALA A 2 -23.51 18.00 0.28
N GLY A 3 -22.98 17.67 1.45
CA GLY A 3 -23.58 16.73 2.40
C GLY A 3 -23.54 15.24 1.98
N ALA A 4 -22.80 14.88 0.91
CA ALA A 4 -22.67 13.48 0.49
C ALA A 4 -21.67 12.72 1.37
N VAL A 5 -22.01 11.48 1.73
CA VAL A 5 -21.12 10.52 2.40
C VAL A 5 -20.80 9.38 1.44
N SER A 6 -19.53 8.96 1.39
CA SER A 6 -19.08 7.83 0.58
C SER A 6 -18.23 6.86 1.39
N ASN A 7 -18.41 5.56 1.15
CA ASN A 7 -17.58 4.48 1.69
C ASN A 7 -16.57 3.94 0.66
N GLU A 8 -16.47 4.60 -0.49
CA GLU A 8 -15.51 4.23 -1.54
C GLU A 8 -14.07 4.46 -1.04
N ILE A 9 -13.13 3.68 -1.57
CA ILE A 9 -11.74 3.74 -1.13
C ILE A 9 -11.06 4.97 -1.74
N VAL A 10 -10.36 5.74 -0.91
CA VAL A 10 -9.43 6.79 -1.34
C VAL A 10 -8.11 6.61 -0.59
N GLN A 11 -7.02 7.06 -1.20
CA GLN A 11 -5.67 7.00 -0.63
C GLN A 11 -5.03 8.38 -0.62
N HIS A 12 -4.07 8.60 0.26
CA HIS A 12 -3.37 9.88 0.37
C HIS A 12 -2.66 10.27 -0.94
N HIS A 13 -2.05 9.33 -1.64
CA HIS A 13 -1.37 9.59 -2.91
C HIS A 13 -2.32 9.92 -4.08
N ASP A 14 -3.64 9.75 -3.92
CA ASP A 14 -4.62 10.15 -4.95
C ASP A 14 -4.73 11.67 -5.08
N TRP A 15 -4.28 12.42 -4.07
CA TRP A 15 -4.37 13.88 -4.08
C TRP A 15 -3.48 14.53 -5.13
N LEU A 16 -2.29 13.99 -5.41
CA LEU A 16 -1.40 14.53 -6.44
C LEU A 16 -2.09 14.57 -7.83
N PRO A 17 -2.56 13.45 -8.42
CA PRO A 17 -3.24 13.49 -9.70
C PRO A 17 -4.59 14.23 -9.65
N THR A 18 -5.28 14.22 -8.51
CA THR A 18 -6.56 14.93 -8.36
C THR A 18 -6.38 16.46 -8.38
N ILE A 19 -5.40 16.98 -7.64
CA ILE A 19 -5.09 18.42 -7.60
C ILE A 19 -4.59 18.90 -8.95
N LEU A 20 -3.72 18.12 -9.60
CA LEU A 20 -3.24 18.46 -10.94
C LEU A 20 -4.36 18.42 -11.98
N ALA A 21 -5.32 17.49 -11.88
CA ALA A 21 -6.51 17.51 -12.72
C ALA A 21 -7.33 18.81 -12.53
N MET A 22 -7.50 19.28 -11.29
CA MET A 22 -8.15 20.56 -11.01
C MET A 22 -7.38 21.75 -11.59
N ALA A 23 -6.05 21.66 -11.65
CA ALA A 23 -5.18 22.66 -12.28
C ALA A 23 -5.10 22.56 -13.82
N GLY A 24 -5.89 21.69 -14.45
CA GLY A 24 -5.93 21.51 -15.91
C GLY A 24 -5.02 20.41 -16.46
N GLU A 25 -4.45 19.56 -15.61
CA GLU A 25 -3.56 18.46 -15.97
C GLU A 25 -4.12 17.08 -15.55
N PRO A 26 -5.20 16.59 -16.20
CA PRO A 26 -5.94 15.41 -15.74
C PRO A 26 -5.22 14.07 -15.98
N ASN A 27 -4.18 14.05 -16.82
CA ASN A 27 -3.50 12.82 -17.25
C ASN A 27 -2.05 12.75 -16.76
N ILE A 28 -1.74 13.43 -15.65
CA ILE A 28 -0.36 13.53 -15.15
C ILE A 28 0.29 12.18 -14.89
N ALA A 29 -0.45 11.20 -14.35
CA ALA A 29 0.12 9.89 -14.03
C ALA A 29 0.69 9.20 -15.28
N ASP A 30 -0.03 9.24 -16.40
CA ASP A 30 0.43 8.66 -17.67
C ASP A 30 1.56 9.47 -18.31
N LYS A 31 1.52 10.80 -18.17
CA LYS A 31 2.61 11.67 -18.61
C LYS A 31 3.90 11.36 -17.85
N LEU A 32 3.83 11.23 -16.53
CA LEU A 32 4.99 10.90 -15.69
C LEU A 32 5.53 9.49 -15.97
N ARG A 33 4.67 8.50 -16.24
CA ARG A 33 5.12 7.15 -16.65
C ARG A 33 5.93 7.19 -17.95
N LYS A 34 5.52 8.01 -18.92
CA LYS A 34 6.21 8.18 -20.21
C LYS A 34 7.44 9.08 -20.15
N GLY A 35 7.58 9.86 -19.09
CA GLY A 35 8.56 10.93 -18.98
C GLY A 35 7.92 12.29 -19.27
N HIS A 36 7.88 13.15 -18.26
CA HIS A 36 7.26 14.48 -18.34
C HIS A 36 8.24 15.56 -17.89
N LYS A 37 8.35 16.64 -18.68
CA LYS A 37 9.19 17.79 -18.35
C LYS A 37 8.40 18.79 -17.51
N THR A 38 8.96 19.19 -16.37
CA THR A 38 8.42 20.20 -15.48
C THR A 38 9.53 21.17 -15.10
N GLY A 39 9.43 22.41 -15.58
CA GLY A 39 10.54 23.37 -15.55
C GLY A 39 11.76 22.81 -16.30
N ASP A 40 12.90 22.79 -15.64
CA ASP A 40 14.16 22.30 -16.21
C ASP A 40 14.40 20.79 -16.02
N LYS A 41 13.51 20.09 -15.30
CA LYS A 41 13.68 18.68 -14.96
C LYS A 41 12.71 17.79 -15.74
N THR A 42 13.18 16.61 -16.12
CA THR A 42 12.34 15.55 -16.68
C THR A 42 12.14 14.46 -15.63
N PHE A 43 10.88 14.14 -15.34
CA PHE A 43 10.51 13.09 -14.41
C PHE A 43 9.94 11.90 -15.17
N LYS A 44 10.58 10.73 -15.05
CA LYS A 44 10.02 9.44 -15.43
C LYS A 44 9.72 8.65 -14.14
N VAL A 45 8.46 8.65 -13.70
CA VAL A 45 8.04 8.02 -12.43
C VAL A 45 6.68 7.35 -12.55
N HIS A 46 6.46 6.31 -11.76
CA HIS A 46 5.15 5.70 -11.57
C HIS A 46 4.46 6.34 -10.37
N ILE A 47 3.30 6.95 -10.59
CA ILE A 47 2.42 7.43 -9.52
C ILE A 47 1.24 6.46 -9.42
N ASP A 48 1.03 5.90 -8.22
CA ASP A 48 -0.05 4.93 -7.95
C ASP A 48 -1.40 5.59 -7.65
N GLY A 49 -1.41 6.93 -7.57
CA GLY A 49 -2.61 7.72 -7.37
C GLY A 49 -3.55 7.73 -8.58
N HIS A 50 -4.84 7.80 -8.29
CA HIS A 50 -5.90 7.99 -9.28
C HIS A 50 -6.47 9.40 -9.18
N ASN A 51 -6.90 9.94 -10.32
CA ASN A 51 -7.65 11.19 -10.36
C ASN A 51 -9.07 10.97 -9.79
N LEU A 52 -9.35 11.54 -8.62
CA LEU A 52 -10.64 11.46 -7.94
C LEU A 52 -11.61 12.57 -8.38
N LEU A 53 -11.21 13.50 -9.24
CA LEU A 53 -12.04 14.65 -9.60
C LEU A 53 -13.42 14.24 -10.14
N PRO A 54 -13.56 13.22 -11.02
CA PRO A 54 -14.88 12.75 -11.45
C PRO A 54 -15.72 12.21 -10.29
N PHE A 55 -15.10 11.43 -9.39
CA PHE A 55 -15.74 10.88 -8.19
C PHE A 55 -16.24 11.98 -7.24
N LEU A 56 -15.46 13.04 -7.04
CA LEU A 56 -15.80 14.12 -6.11
C LEU A 56 -16.89 15.07 -6.64
N THR A 57 -16.90 15.30 -7.95
CA THR A 57 -17.76 16.32 -8.58
C THR A 57 -19.04 15.76 -9.18
N THR A 58 -19.09 14.47 -9.53
CA THR A 58 -20.24 13.87 -10.23
C THR A 58 -20.99 12.91 -9.33
N LYS A 59 -22.30 13.16 -9.14
CA LYS A 59 -23.16 12.30 -8.32
C LYS A 59 -23.24 10.89 -8.93
N GLY A 60 -23.03 9.86 -8.11
CA GLY A 60 -23.15 8.46 -8.50
C GLY A 60 -21.91 7.84 -9.14
N VAL A 61 -20.86 8.63 -9.40
CA VAL A 61 -19.55 8.10 -9.80
C VAL A 61 -18.90 7.46 -8.58
N LYS A 62 -18.27 6.29 -8.77
CA LYS A 62 -17.51 5.59 -7.73
C LYS A 62 -16.04 6.00 -7.75
N SER A 63 -15.33 5.75 -6.65
CA SER A 63 -13.88 5.90 -6.67
C SER A 63 -13.30 4.90 -7.70
N PRO A 64 -12.31 5.31 -8.51
CA PRO A 64 -11.60 4.39 -9.38
C PRO A 64 -10.70 3.41 -8.60
N ARG A 65 -10.50 3.62 -7.29
CA ARG A 65 -9.63 2.80 -6.46
C ARG A 65 -10.34 1.57 -5.92
N GLU A 66 -9.89 0.42 -6.38
CA GLU A 66 -10.33 -0.90 -5.91
C GLU A 66 -9.58 -1.39 -4.67
N GLY A 67 -8.38 -0.86 -4.41
CA GLY A 67 -7.50 -1.35 -3.35
C GLY A 67 -6.17 -0.60 -3.26
N PHE A 68 -5.30 -1.06 -2.35
CA PHE A 68 -3.94 -0.54 -2.17
C PHE A 68 -3.09 -1.45 -1.28
N MET A 69 -1.78 -1.21 -1.31
CA MET A 69 -0.77 -1.87 -0.49
C MET A 69 -0.51 -1.07 0.78
N TYR A 70 -0.27 -1.75 1.90
CA TYR A 70 0.19 -1.13 3.14
C TYR A 70 1.67 -1.40 3.31
N PHE A 71 2.44 -0.35 3.57
CA PHE A 71 3.86 -0.44 3.86
C PHE A 71 4.15 -0.04 5.30
N SER A 72 5.11 -0.73 5.93
CA SER A 72 5.76 -0.22 7.14
C SER A 72 6.65 0.97 6.82
N ASP A 73 7.10 1.68 7.85
CA ASP A 73 8.11 2.72 7.77
C ASP A 73 9.48 2.20 7.31
N ASP A 74 9.80 0.94 7.60
CA ASP A 74 10.97 0.23 7.08
C ASP A 74 10.84 -0.21 5.60
N GLY A 75 9.66 -0.02 5.00
CA GLY A 75 9.40 -0.33 3.59
C GLY A 75 8.91 -1.76 3.30
N ASP A 76 8.53 -2.52 4.33
CA ASP A 76 7.97 -3.85 4.17
C ASP A 76 6.50 -3.82 3.75
N LEU A 77 6.11 -4.72 2.84
CA LEU A 77 4.70 -4.90 2.47
C LEU A 77 3.97 -5.68 3.58
N VAL A 78 3.33 -4.96 4.50
CA VAL A 78 2.67 -5.55 5.67
C VAL A 78 1.27 -6.10 5.36
N ALA A 79 0.56 -5.50 4.40
CA ALA A 79 -0.79 -5.90 4.05
C ALA A 79 -1.20 -5.45 2.65
N VAL A 80 -2.28 -6.03 2.13
CA VAL A 80 -3.00 -5.54 0.94
C VAL A 80 -4.48 -5.44 1.25
N ARG A 81 -5.13 -4.37 0.78
CA ARG A 81 -6.60 -4.24 0.79
C ARG A 81 -7.13 -4.24 -0.63
N VAL A 82 -8.20 -5.00 -0.84
CA VAL A 82 -8.98 -5.03 -2.07
C VAL A 82 -10.45 -5.03 -1.70
N LYS A 83 -11.16 -3.96 -2.06
CA LYS A 83 -12.54 -3.71 -1.66
C LYS A 83 -12.67 -3.79 -0.13
N ASN A 84 -13.49 -4.73 0.33
CA ASN A 84 -13.73 -4.98 1.75
C ASN A 84 -12.69 -5.92 2.37
N TRP A 85 -11.87 -6.60 1.57
CA TRP A 85 -10.94 -7.60 2.06
C TRP A 85 -9.59 -6.98 2.39
N LYS A 86 -9.05 -7.32 3.55
CA LYS A 86 -7.67 -7.00 3.92
C LYS A 86 -6.94 -8.30 4.22
N MET A 87 -5.75 -8.44 3.64
CA MET A 87 -4.83 -9.52 3.93
C MET A 87 -3.62 -8.96 4.64
N VAL A 88 -3.23 -9.55 5.76
CA VAL A 88 -2.11 -9.09 6.58
C VAL A 88 -1.02 -10.16 6.54
N PHE A 89 0.14 -9.78 6.00
CA PHE A 89 1.32 -10.64 5.87
C PHE A 89 2.25 -10.52 7.09
N MET A 90 2.24 -9.35 7.73
CA MET A 90 3.04 -9.08 8.93
C MET A 90 2.16 -8.36 9.94
N GLU A 91 2.24 -8.77 11.21
CA GLU A 91 1.43 -8.18 12.28
C GLU A 91 2.29 -7.52 13.35
N GLN A 92 1.75 -6.49 14.00
CA GLN A 92 2.33 -5.94 15.22
C GLN A 92 1.68 -6.62 16.41
N ARG A 93 2.47 -7.41 17.16
CA ARG A 93 2.01 -8.15 18.34
C ARG A 93 2.05 -7.33 19.62
N CYS A 94 2.92 -6.32 19.65
CA CYS A 94 2.99 -5.38 20.76
C CYS A 94 1.74 -4.49 20.76
N ALA A 95 1.20 -4.21 21.94
CA ALA A 95 0.06 -3.33 22.13
C ALA A 95 0.42 -2.20 23.11
N GLY A 96 -0.25 -1.05 22.98
CA GLY A 96 -0.12 0.06 23.91
C GLY A 96 0.75 1.22 23.41
N THR A 97 1.88 1.43 24.08
CA THR A 97 2.63 2.70 24.10
C THR A 97 3.58 2.85 22.89
N LEU A 98 4.57 3.74 23.02
CA LEU A 98 5.68 3.87 22.06
C LEU A 98 6.44 2.56 21.82
N GLN A 99 6.32 1.56 22.70
CA GLN A 99 6.89 0.24 22.50
C GLN A 99 6.45 -0.41 21.17
N ILE A 100 5.25 -0.09 20.67
CA ILE A 100 4.77 -0.50 19.33
C ILE A 100 5.74 -0.09 18.22
N TRP A 101 6.37 1.06 18.34
CA TRP A 101 7.34 1.58 17.36
C TRP A 101 8.75 1.02 17.57
N ALA A 102 9.03 0.52 18.78
CA ALA A 102 10.33 -0.07 19.11
C ALA A 102 10.39 -1.57 18.78
N GLU A 103 9.25 -2.23 18.64
CA GLU A 103 9.17 -3.67 18.36
C GLU A 103 8.96 -3.98 16.87
N PRO A 104 9.61 -5.02 16.36
CA PRO A 104 9.48 -5.41 14.97
C PRO A 104 8.08 -5.97 14.67
N PHE A 105 7.67 -5.82 13.41
CA PHE A 105 6.56 -6.61 12.89
C PHE A 105 6.93 -8.11 12.87
N THR A 106 5.96 -8.98 13.11
CA THR A 106 6.11 -10.43 13.01
C THR A 106 5.60 -10.93 11.65
N PRO A 107 6.46 -11.51 10.80
CA PRO A 107 6.03 -12.14 9.55
C PRO A 107 5.16 -13.37 9.80
N LEU A 108 4.08 -13.51 9.03
CA LEU A 108 3.13 -14.61 9.15
C LEU A 108 3.36 -15.66 8.06
N ARG A 109 3.41 -16.94 8.45
CA ARG A 109 3.37 -18.07 7.51
C ARG A 109 2.00 -18.23 6.86
N VAL A 110 0.94 -17.91 7.60
CA VAL A 110 -0.44 -17.91 7.14
C VAL A 110 -0.96 -16.48 7.31
N PRO A 111 -1.17 -15.74 6.20
CA PRO A 111 -1.65 -14.36 6.29
C PRO A 111 -3.00 -14.29 7.00
N LYS A 112 -3.24 -13.24 7.79
CA LYS A 112 -4.59 -13.01 8.33
C LYS A 112 -5.50 -12.44 7.25
N LEU A 113 -6.78 -12.76 7.31
CA LEU A 113 -7.78 -12.32 6.34
C LEU A 113 -8.96 -11.70 7.07
N TYR A 114 -9.27 -10.45 6.74
CA TYR A 114 -10.36 -9.71 7.33
C TYR A 114 -11.30 -9.17 6.25
N ASN A 115 -12.58 -9.06 6.60
CA ASN A 115 -13.53 -8.25 5.85
C ASN A 115 -13.82 -6.99 6.67
N LEU A 116 -13.24 -5.85 6.27
CA LEU A 116 -13.28 -4.57 6.97
C LEU A 116 -14.69 -3.96 7.04
N ARG A 117 -15.66 -4.49 6.27
CA ARG A 117 -17.06 -4.06 6.37
C ARG A 117 -17.78 -4.74 7.52
N THR A 118 -17.43 -5.98 7.82
CA THR A 118 -18.03 -6.77 8.91
C THR A 118 -17.19 -6.75 10.18
N ASP A 119 -15.86 -6.59 10.04
CA ASP A 119 -14.89 -6.51 11.12
C ASP A 119 -13.94 -5.31 10.88
N PRO A 120 -14.42 -4.07 11.09
CA PRO A 120 -13.63 -2.86 10.84
C PRO A 120 -12.44 -2.69 11.79
N PHE A 121 -12.41 -3.42 12.91
CA PHE A 121 -11.34 -3.35 13.90
C PHE A 121 -10.37 -4.53 13.85
N GLU A 122 -10.56 -5.46 12.91
CA GLU A 122 -9.66 -6.60 12.69
C GLU A 122 -9.49 -7.45 13.96
N ARG A 123 -10.61 -7.76 14.64
CA ARG A 123 -10.62 -8.47 15.94
C ARG A 123 -11.14 -9.89 15.86
N ALA A 124 -11.65 -10.33 14.71
CA ALA A 124 -12.35 -11.61 14.60
C ALA A 124 -11.45 -12.81 14.94
N ASP A 125 -10.15 -12.75 14.65
CA ASP A 125 -9.18 -13.79 14.97
C ASP A 125 -8.90 -13.97 16.46
N VAL A 126 -9.25 -12.97 17.28
CA VAL A 126 -9.15 -13.03 18.75
C VAL A 126 -10.50 -13.31 19.40
N THR A 127 -11.57 -12.74 18.86
CA THR A 127 -12.87 -12.66 19.55
C THR A 127 -13.93 -13.64 19.03
N SER A 128 -13.78 -14.20 17.83
CA SER A 128 -14.78 -15.06 17.21
C SER A 128 -14.43 -16.55 17.36
N ASN A 129 -15.40 -17.33 17.82
CA ASN A 129 -15.30 -18.79 17.91
C ASN A 129 -15.29 -19.48 16.53
N THR A 130 -15.71 -18.79 15.46
CA THR A 130 -15.87 -19.38 14.12
C THR A 130 -14.97 -18.73 13.07
N TYR A 131 -14.03 -17.86 13.48
CA TYR A 131 -13.17 -17.15 12.53
C TYR A 131 -12.37 -18.11 11.64
N TRP A 132 -11.80 -19.18 12.20
CA TRP A 132 -10.95 -20.08 11.42
C TRP A 132 -11.72 -20.95 10.43
N ASP A 133 -12.94 -21.37 10.77
CA ASP A 133 -13.83 -22.07 9.82
C ASP A 133 -14.22 -21.14 8.66
N TRP A 134 -14.63 -19.90 8.99
CA TRP A 134 -14.92 -18.87 7.99
C TRP A 134 -13.70 -18.55 7.11
N TYR A 135 -12.53 -18.39 7.73
CA TYR A 135 -11.25 -18.11 7.06
C TYR A 135 -10.92 -19.21 6.05
N LEU A 136 -11.00 -20.47 6.45
CA LEU A 136 -10.69 -21.61 5.57
C LEU A 136 -11.64 -21.68 4.38
N SER A 137 -12.93 -21.37 4.57
CA SER A 137 -13.91 -21.28 3.47
C SER A 137 -13.58 -20.18 2.44
N LYS A 138 -12.72 -19.22 2.81
CA LYS A 138 -12.30 -18.07 1.99
C LYS A 138 -10.80 -18.05 1.68
N ALA A 139 -10.06 -19.10 2.03
CA ALA A 139 -8.61 -19.15 1.84
C ALA A 139 -8.17 -18.96 0.38
N TYR A 140 -9.04 -19.27 -0.59
CA TYR A 140 -8.80 -19.00 -2.01
C TYR A 140 -8.56 -17.51 -2.32
N LEU A 141 -9.05 -16.58 -1.50
CA LEU A 141 -8.79 -15.15 -1.64
C LEU A 141 -7.31 -14.81 -1.48
N ILE A 142 -6.55 -15.64 -0.75
CA ILE A 142 -5.10 -15.49 -0.54
C ILE A 142 -4.35 -15.57 -1.85
N MET A 143 -4.68 -16.55 -2.70
CA MET A 143 -4.11 -16.66 -4.03
C MET A 143 -4.44 -15.43 -4.90
N GLY A 144 -5.68 -14.90 -4.78
CA GLY A 144 -6.09 -13.69 -5.47
C GLY A 144 -5.27 -12.46 -5.06
N ALA A 145 -5.03 -12.29 -3.75
CA ALA A 145 -4.20 -11.21 -3.24
C ALA A 145 -2.74 -11.34 -3.68
N GLN A 146 -2.17 -12.54 -3.66
CA GLN A 146 -0.82 -12.80 -4.16
C GLN A 146 -0.67 -12.41 -5.63
N ALA A 147 -1.66 -12.67 -6.48
CA ALA A 147 -1.64 -12.24 -7.87
C ALA A 147 -1.64 -10.71 -8.01
N ILE A 148 -2.36 -10.00 -7.15
CA ILE A 148 -2.40 -8.52 -7.15
C ILE A 148 -1.07 -7.95 -6.66
N VAL A 149 -0.51 -8.52 -5.58
CA VAL A 149 0.82 -8.17 -5.07
C VAL A 149 1.88 -8.43 -6.14
N GLY A 150 1.83 -9.58 -6.83
CA GLY A 150 2.75 -9.92 -7.91
C GLY A 150 2.75 -8.88 -9.03
N LYS A 151 1.56 -8.48 -9.51
CA LYS A 151 1.44 -7.42 -10.53
C LYS A 151 1.98 -6.07 -10.06
N PHE A 152 1.79 -5.73 -8.79
CA PHE A 152 2.38 -4.52 -8.22
C PHE A 152 3.92 -4.65 -8.16
N LEU A 153 4.44 -5.78 -7.71
CA LEU A 153 5.89 -6.00 -7.66
C LEU A 153 6.55 -5.96 -9.05
N GLU A 154 5.83 -6.38 -10.10
CA GLU A 154 6.30 -6.27 -11.48
C GLU A 154 6.54 -4.83 -11.93
N THR A 155 5.84 -3.83 -11.37
CA THR A 155 6.06 -2.42 -11.74
C THR A 155 7.45 -1.95 -11.36
N PHE A 156 8.07 -2.53 -10.33
CA PHE A 156 9.44 -2.18 -9.93
C PHE A 156 10.51 -2.63 -10.93
N LYS A 157 10.18 -3.53 -11.86
CA LYS A 157 11.10 -3.88 -12.97
C LYS A 157 11.37 -2.66 -13.87
N GLU A 158 10.34 -1.86 -14.13
CA GLU A 158 10.48 -0.62 -14.91
C GLU A 158 10.76 0.60 -14.02
N PHE A 159 10.18 0.64 -12.81
CA PHE A 159 10.27 1.75 -11.88
C PHE A 159 10.82 1.30 -10.52
N PRO A 160 12.13 1.02 -10.43
CA PRO A 160 12.72 0.55 -9.18
C PRO A 160 12.58 1.59 -8.05
N PRO A 161 12.64 1.16 -6.77
CA PRO A 161 12.57 2.06 -5.62
C PRO A 161 13.61 3.19 -5.75
N ARG A 162 13.15 4.44 -5.67
CA ARG A 162 14.01 5.62 -5.84
C ARG A 162 14.69 6.09 -4.57
N GLN A 163 14.18 5.65 -3.42
CA GLN A 163 14.69 6.00 -2.11
C GLN A 163 14.67 4.74 -1.24
N LYS A 164 15.80 4.44 -0.62
CA LYS A 164 15.86 3.40 0.41
C LYS A 164 15.13 3.89 1.64
N ALA A 165 14.36 3.02 2.29
CA ALA A 165 13.75 3.34 3.57
C ALA A 165 14.84 3.74 4.57
N ALA A 166 14.51 4.71 5.44
CA ALA A 166 15.36 4.97 6.60
C ALA A 166 15.29 3.74 7.50
N SER A 167 16.40 3.41 8.15
CA SER A 167 16.43 2.32 9.12
C SER A 167 17.09 2.84 10.40
N PHE A 168 16.50 2.44 11.53
CA PHE A 168 17.06 2.68 12.86
C PHE A 168 17.94 1.52 13.33
N THR A 169 18.07 0.45 12.53
CA THR A 169 18.91 -0.72 12.82
C THR A 169 20.29 -0.58 12.18
N ILE A 170 21.21 -1.47 12.57
CA ILE A 170 22.60 -1.46 12.08
C ILE A 170 22.75 -2.12 10.70
N ASP A 171 21.69 -2.68 10.13
CA ASP A 171 21.74 -3.48 8.89
C ASP A 171 22.33 -2.67 7.73
N GLN A 172 21.94 -1.40 7.61
CA GLN A 172 22.49 -0.51 6.57
C GLN A 172 23.97 -0.18 6.79
N ALA A 173 24.45 -0.15 8.03
CA ALA A 173 25.86 0.03 8.34
C ALA A 173 26.66 -1.25 8.02
N MET A 174 26.10 -2.41 8.33
CA MET A 174 26.66 -3.72 8.01
C MET A 174 26.76 -3.93 6.50
N GLU A 175 25.70 -3.67 5.73
CA GLU A 175 25.73 -3.76 4.26
C GLU A 175 26.80 -2.86 3.63
N LYS A 176 26.98 -1.64 4.14
CA LYS A 176 28.03 -0.72 3.67
C LYS A 176 29.43 -1.26 3.98
N MET A 177 29.61 -1.85 5.17
CA MET A 177 30.88 -2.46 5.56
C MET A 177 31.19 -3.68 4.67
N GLU A 178 30.22 -4.57 4.46
CA GLU A 178 30.38 -5.73 3.57
C GLU A 178 30.68 -5.31 2.13
N ALA A 179 29.96 -4.31 1.59
CA ALA A 179 30.25 -3.76 0.27
C ALA A 179 31.67 -3.19 0.16
N SER A 180 32.16 -2.51 1.21
CA SER A 180 33.53 -1.96 1.26
C SER A 180 34.60 -3.06 1.31
N MET A 181 34.35 -4.16 2.02
CA MET A 181 35.25 -5.31 2.09
C MET A 181 35.29 -6.06 0.76
N THR A 182 34.15 -6.18 0.07
CA THR A 182 34.05 -6.87 -1.22
C THR A 182 34.69 -6.06 -2.35
N ALA A 183 34.65 -4.73 -2.31
CA ALA A 183 35.30 -3.85 -3.28
C ALA A 183 36.83 -3.72 -3.09
N SER A 184 37.36 -4.21 -1.97
CA SER A 184 38.80 -4.17 -1.64
C SER A 184 39.55 -5.46 -2.01
N ASN A 185 38.86 -6.45 -2.61
CA ASN A 185 39.41 -7.70 -3.15
C ASN A 185 39.25 -7.74 -4.67
#